data_AF-A0A519TGP8-F1
#
_entry.id   AF-A0A519TGP8-F1
#
_cell.length_a   1.000
_cell.length_b   1.000
_cell.length_c   1.000
_cell.angle_alpha   90.00
_cell.angle_beta   90.00
_cell.angle_gamma   90.00
#
_symmetry.space_group_name_H-M   'P 1'
#
loop_
_entity.id
_entity.type
_entity.pdbx_description
1 polymer ?
#
loop_
_entity_poly.entity_id
_entity_poly.type
_entity_poly.pdbx_seq_one_letter_code
_entity_poly.pdbx_strand_id
1 'polypeptide(L)' 'VDFDFLVSTVAVSKLLVIGICIIIGFIIGFIVGRPRKTVSSYDAEIERNQPVSNKKELSDEDRDYIS' A
#
# COMPACT_ATOMS: atom_id res chain seq x y z
N VAL A 1 1.33 32.64 26.46
CA VAL A 1 2.79 32.79 26.48
C VAL A 1 3.17 33.29 25.11
N ASP A 2 3.54 34.56 25.06
CA ASP A 2 3.89 35.23 23.81
C ASP A 2 5.30 34.80 23.43
N PHE A 3 5.46 34.40 22.17
CA PHE A 3 6.76 34.08 21.59
C PHE A 3 7.12 35.20 20.64
N ASP A 4 8.18 35.94 20.96
CA ASP A 4 8.71 36.99 20.12
C ASP A 4 9.52 36.34 18.99
N PHE A 5 9.03 36.42 17.76
CA PHE A 5 9.79 36.03 16.57
C PHE A 5 10.43 37.28 15.98
N LEU A 6 11.73 37.20 15.68
CA LEU A 6 12.66 38.27 15.26
C LEU A 6 12.25 39.15 14.06
N VAL A 7 11.06 38.95 13.46
CA VAL A 7 10.54 39.70 12.29
C VAL A 7 9.07 40.13 12.44
N SER A 8 8.25 39.49 13.29
CA SER A 8 6.94 40.03 13.70
C SER A 8 6.39 39.32 14.94
N THR A 9 5.69 40.07 15.80
CA THR A 9 4.97 39.59 16.98
C THR A 9 3.71 38.83 16.55
N VAL A 10 3.87 37.61 16.05
CA VAL A 10 2.73 36.72 15.81
C VAL A 10 2.46 35.97 17.10
N ALA A 11 1.27 36.14 17.67
CA ALA A 11 0.79 35.31 18.76
C ALA A 11 0.61 33.88 18.25
N VAL A 12 1.69 33.11 18.23
CA VAL A 12 1.66 31.69 17.87
C VAL A 12 0.96 30.96 19.00
N SER A 13 -0.34 30.75 18.83
CA SER A 13 -1.13 29.98 19.77
C SER A 13 -0.57 28.57 19.88
N LYS A 14 -0.61 27.99 21.09
CA LYS A 14 -0.27 26.56 21.29
C LYS A 14 -1.08 25.66 20.34
N LEU A 15 -2.25 26.11 19.89
CA LEU A 15 -3.08 25.43 18.89
C LEU A 15 -2.44 25.40 17.50
N LEU A 16 -1.73 26.45 17.07
CA LEU A 16 -1.03 26.47 15.79
C LEU A 16 0.12 25.46 15.79
N VAL A 17 0.90 25.40 16.87
CA VAL A 17 1.99 24.42 17.03
C VAL A 17 1.46 22.99 16.96
N ILE A 18 0.41 22.70 17.74
CA ILE A 18 -0.24 21.38 17.72
C ILE A 18 -0.81 21.09 16.32
N GLY A 19 -1.40 22.07 15.65
CA GLY A 19 -1.90 21.95 14.28
C GLY A 19 -0.82 21.57 13.27
N ILE A 20 0.36 22.22 13.32
CA ILE A 20 1.49 21.89 12.46
C ILE A 20 2.00 20.47 12.76
N CYS A 21 2.14 20.11 14.03
CA CYS A 21 2.56 18.76 14.42
C CYS A 21 1.60 17.68 13.89
N ILE A 22 0.28 17.91 13.94
CA ILE A 22 -0.73 17.01 13.39
C ILE A 22 -0.59 16.89 11.88
N ILE A 23 -0.43 18.01 11.16
CA ILE A 23 -0.27 17.99 9.70
C ILE A 23 0.97 17.19 9.28
N ILE A 24 2.12 17.44 9.92
CA ILE A 24 3.36 16.73 9.62
C ILE A 24 3.21 15.23 9.96
N GLY A 25 2.66 14.92 11.13
CA GLY A 25 2.41 13.54 11.55
C GLY A 25 1.45 12.81 10.59
N PHE A 26 0.43 13.50 10.10
CA PHE A 26 -0.51 12.97 9.11
C PHE A 26 0.17 12.69 7.77
N ILE A 27 1.01 13.60 7.27
CA ILE A 27 1.75 13.39 6.01
C ILE A 27 2.69 12.19 6.14
N ILE A 28 3.46 12.11 7.22
CA ILE A 28 4.38 10.99 7.46
C ILE A 28 3.60 9.69 7.60
N GLY A 29 2.54 9.68 8.42
CA GLY A 29 1.68 8.53 8.62
C GLY A 29 1.01 8.06 7.32
N PHE A 30 0.60 8.98 6.46
CA PHE A 30 0.02 8.67 5.16
C PHE A 30 1.04 8.05 4.19
N ILE A 31 2.25 8.60 4.14
CA ILE A 31 3.32 8.08 3.27
C ILE A 31 3.76 6.69 3.73
N VAL A 32 3.95 6.49 5.03
CA VAL A 32 4.35 5.19 5.61
C VAL A 32 3.21 4.18 5.53
N GLY A 33 1.97 4.63 5.78
CA GLY A 33 0.77 3.80 5.74
C GLY A 33 0.35 3.38 4.33
N ARG A 34 0.88 4.00 3.27
CA ARG A 34 0.60 3.60 1.89
C ARG A 34 1.27 2.24 1.62
N PRO A 35 0.51 1.14 1.52
CA PRO A 35 1.09 -0.17 1.25
C PRO A 35 1.76 -0.14 -0.14
N ARG A 36 3.09 -0.23 -0.18
CA ARG A 36 3.87 -0.18 -1.44
C ARG A 36 3.84 -1.48 -2.23
N LYS A 37 3.40 -2.57 -1.60
CA LYS A 37 3.30 -3.90 -2.19
C LYS A 37 2.02 -4.53 -1.66
N THR A 38 0.99 -4.63 -2.49
CA THR A 38 0.02 -5.70 -2.31
C THR A 38 0.82 -6.97 -2.48
N VAL A 39 0.87 -7.79 -1.43
CA VAL A 39 1.56 -9.07 -1.47
C VAL A 39 0.77 -9.95 -2.42
N SER A 40 1.12 -9.90 -3.72
CA SER A 40 0.65 -10.83 -4.74
C SER A 40 1.42 -12.16 -4.67
N SER A 41 2.05 -12.45 -3.53
CA SER A 41 3.06 -13.51 -3.42
C SER A 41 2.54 -14.77 -2.73
N TYR A 42 1.26 -15.09 -2.89
CA TYR A 42 0.83 -16.48 -2.72
C TYR A 42 0.94 -17.29 -4.02
N ASP A 43 1.37 -16.68 -5.13
CA ASP A 43 1.34 -17.33 -6.46
C ASP A 43 2.70 -17.40 -7.18
N ALA A 44 3.79 -16.98 -6.52
CA ALA A 44 5.12 -16.99 -7.15
C ALA A 44 5.64 -18.41 -7.44
N GLU A 45 5.12 -19.41 -6.72
CA GLU A 45 5.47 -20.82 -6.94
C GLU A 45 4.57 -21.50 -8.00
N ILE A 46 3.35 -20.98 -8.22
CA ILE A 46 2.44 -21.48 -9.25
C ILE A 46 2.87 -20.98 -10.63
N GLU A 47 3.30 -19.73 -10.78
CA GLU A 47 3.82 -19.21 -12.06
C GLU A 47 5.11 -19.91 -12.53
N ARG A 48 6.01 -20.32 -11.61
CA ARG A 48 7.26 -21.02 -12.00
C ARG A 48 7.04 -22.44 -12.48
N ASN A 49 6.04 -23.11 -11.94
CA ASN A 49 5.73 -24.52 -12.24
C ASN A 49 4.56 -24.66 -13.22
N GLN A 50 4.04 -23.57 -13.78
CA GLN A 50 3.05 -23.63 -14.84
C GLN A 50 3.79 -23.86 -16.17
N PRO A 51 3.83 -25.10 -16.71
CA PRO A 51 4.21 -25.26 -18.11
C PRO A 51 3.25 -24.39 -18.92
N VAL A 52 3.74 -23.71 -19.94
CA VAL A 52 2.95 -23.00 -20.95
C VAL A 52 1.91 -23.97 -21.52
N SER A 53 0.77 -24.04 -20.84
CA SER A 53 -0.36 -24.88 -21.17
C SER A 53 -1.02 -24.22 -22.36
N ASN A 54 -0.53 -24.60 -23.55
CA ASN A 54 -1.36 -24.57 -24.73
C ASN A 54 -2.61 -25.37 -24.36
N LYS A 55 -3.73 -24.65 -24.31
CA LYS A 55 -5.07 -25.17 -24.05
C LYS A 55 -5.39 -26.33 -25.01
N LYS A 56 -5.13 -27.56 -24.59
CA LYS A 56 -5.54 -28.85 -25.15
C LYS A 56 -4.69 -29.90 -24.41
N GLU A 57 -5.22 -30.89 -23.72
CA GLU A 57 -6.31 -31.79 -24.05
C GLU A 57 -6.79 -32.43 -22.74
N LEU A 58 -8.11 -32.61 -22.57
CA LEU A 58 -8.58 -33.59 -21.60
C LEU A 58 -7.92 -34.93 -21.96
N SER A 59 -7.41 -35.64 -20.94
CA SER A 59 -6.92 -37.00 -21.07
C SER A 59 -7.99 -37.86 -21.73
N ASP A 60 -7.61 -38.83 -22.57
CA ASP A 60 -8.56 -39.71 -23.24
C ASP A 60 -9.45 -40.46 -22.23
N GLU A 61 -8.92 -40.70 -21.02
CA GLU A 61 -9.65 -41.24 -19.88
C GLU A 61 -10.80 -40.34 -19.42
N ASP A 62 -10.60 -39.01 -19.36
CA ASP A 62 -11.63 -38.05 -18.95
C ASP A 62 -12.71 -37.85 -20.02
N ARG A 63 -12.39 -38.13 -21.30
CA ARG A 63 -13.34 -37.99 -22.42
C ARG A 63 -14.45 -39.04 -22.39
N ASP A 64 -14.12 -40.26 -21.96
CA ASP A 64 -15.07 -41.37 -21.95
C ASP A 64 -16.13 -41.21 -20.84
N TYR A 65 -15.82 -40.45 -19.78
CA TYR A 65 -16.76 -40.13 -18.70
C TYR A 65 -17.80 -39.06 -19.06
N ILE A 66 -17.59 -38.27 -20.11
CA ILE A 66 -18.48 -37.16 -20.52
C ILE A 66 -19.30 -37.46 -21.78
N SER A 67 -19.13 -38.65 -22.38
CA SER A 67 -19.92 -39.16 -23.53
C SER A 67 -21.18 -39.92 -23.14
#